data_AF-A0A7L2XIC9-F1
#
_entry.id   AF-A0A7L2XIC9-F1
#
_cell.length_a   1.000
_cell.length_b   1.000
_cell.length_c   1.000
_cell.angle_alpha   90.00
_cell.angle_beta   90.00
_cell.angle_gamma   90.00
#
_symmetry.space_group_name_H-M   'P 1'
#
loop_
_entity.id
_entity.type
_entity.pdbx_description
1 polymer ?
#
loop_
_entity_poly.entity_id
_entity_poly.type
_entity_poly.pdbx_seq_one_letter_code
_entity_poly.pdbx_strand_id
1 'polypeptide(L)'
;GRCTRHNPPCPSQTGVRQASARVLVEDGTDEAVVLCRNEHVAAVLGLSLPEWEAVQNCVQSRGSVFIQHGEASGTGCLEEPEDLVACYLRSLCRSPLICRPILLDFSLDRKPSKIL
;
A
#
# COMPACT_ATOMS: atom_id res chain seq x y z
N GLY A 1 -14.34 -6.15 -11.80
CA GLY A 1 -14.68 -4.82 -11.28
C GLY A 1 -15.35 -4.03 -12.39
N ARG A 2 -16.32 -3.17 -12.09
CA ARG A 2 -16.99 -2.38 -13.14
C ARG A 2 -16.08 -1.22 -13.55
N CYS A 3 -15.76 -1.13 -14.85
CA CYS A 3 -14.94 -0.04 -15.35
C CYS A 3 -15.69 1.29 -15.20
N THR A 4 -15.06 2.27 -14.55
CA THR A 4 -15.59 3.64 -14.39
C THR A 4 -15.21 4.55 -15.57
N ARG A 5 -14.39 4.07 -16.50
CA ARG A 5 -14.01 4.83 -17.71
C ARG A 5 -15.19 4.87 -18.67
N HIS A 6 -15.64 6.08 -19.01
CA HIS A 6 -16.78 6.28 -19.91
C HIS A 6 -16.40 6.32 -21.39
N ASN A 7 -15.17 6.67 -21.76
CA ASN A 7 -14.76 6.76 -23.17
C ASN A 7 -13.24 6.49 -23.38
N PRO A 8 -12.85 5.61 -24.32
CA PRO A 8 -13.67 4.58 -24.97
C PRO A 8 -14.23 3.57 -23.96
N PRO A 9 -15.39 2.95 -24.27
CA PRO A 9 -15.93 1.87 -23.46
C PRO A 9 -14.91 0.72 -23.39
N CYS A 10 -14.67 0.22 -22.18
CA CYS A 10 -13.80 -0.93 -21.97
C CYS A 10 -14.61 -2.22 -22.18
N PRO A 11 -14.24 -3.11 -23.12
CA PRO A 11 -14.94 -4.38 -23.31
C PRO A 11 -14.62 -5.41 -22.20
N SER A 12 -13.60 -5.16 -21.38
CA SER A 12 -13.18 -6.07 -20.31
C SER A 12 -14.00 -5.86 -19.04
N GLN A 13 -14.41 -6.97 -18.42
CA GLN A 13 -15.03 -7.01 -17.09
C GLN A 13 -14.01 -7.38 -15.99
N THR A 14 -12.77 -7.69 -16.39
CA THR A 14 -11.69 -8.08 -15.49
C THR A 14 -11.04 -6.83 -14.90
N GLY A 15 -10.95 -6.78 -13.57
CA GLY A 15 -10.19 -5.78 -12.86
C GLY A 15 -8.92 -6.39 -12.28
N VAL A 16 -7.82 -5.66 -12.34
CA VAL A 16 -6.56 -6.03 -11.65
C VAL A 16 -6.47 -5.21 -10.38
N ARG A 17 -6.12 -5.86 -9.27
CA ARG A 17 -5.88 -5.19 -8.00
C ARG A 17 -4.41 -4.76 -7.95
N GLN A 18 -4.15 -3.54 -7.51
CA GLN A 18 -2.81 -3.02 -7.36
C GLN A 18 -2.61 -2.54 -5.93
N ALA A 19 -1.40 -2.76 -5.42
CA ALA A 19 -0.98 -2.23 -4.13
C ALA A 19 0.39 -1.60 -4.27
N SER A 20 0.61 -0.50 -3.54
CA SER A 20 1.91 0.17 -3.48
C SER A 20 2.14 0.66 -2.05
N ALA A 21 3.35 0.46 -1.54
CA ALA A 21 3.78 0.97 -0.25
C ALA A 21 5.16 1.62 -0.39
N ARG A 22 5.38 2.68 0.38
CA ARG A 22 6.69 3.30 0.56
C ARG A 22 7.13 3.02 1.99
N VAL A 23 8.30 2.43 2.14
CA VAL A 23 8.83 1.98 3.43
C VAL A 23 10.16 2.65 3.64
N LEU A 24 10.33 3.28 4.80
CA LEU A 24 11.63 3.78 5.24
C LEU A 24 12.37 2.62 5.92
N VAL A 25 13.60 2.37 5.51
CA VAL A 25 14.46 1.33 6.06
C VAL A 25 15.82 1.93 6.40
N GLU A 26 16.43 1.43 7.46
CA GLU A 26 17.73 1.88 7.96
C GLU A 26 18.60 0.63 8.18
N ASP A 27 19.86 0.68 7.76
CA ASP A 27 20.83 -0.41 7.93
C ASP A 27 21.90 -0.10 9.00
N GLY A 28 21.73 1.01 9.72
CA GLY A 28 22.69 1.55 10.68
C GLY A 28 23.77 2.45 10.07
N THR A 29 23.84 2.56 8.74
CA THR A 29 24.69 3.51 8.03
C THR A 29 23.89 4.69 7.52
N ASP A 30 22.77 4.43 6.85
CA ASP A 30 21.90 5.46 6.29
C ASP A 30 20.45 4.95 6.16
N GLU A 31 19.55 5.87 5.81
CA GLU A 31 18.15 5.60 5.52
C GLU A 31 17.90 5.49 4.00
N ALA A 32 16.99 4.59 3.62
CA ALA A 32 16.53 4.46 2.25
C ALA A 32 15.00 4.31 2.18
N VAL A 33 14.40 4.83 1.11
CA VAL A 33 12.96 4.63 0.83
C VAL A 33 12.80 3.53 -0.21
N VAL A 34 12.14 2.45 0.18
CA VAL A 34 11.86 1.29 -0.69
C VAL A 34 10.42 1.35 -1.17
N LEU A 35 10.23 1.22 -2.49
CA LEU A 35 8.91 1.12 -3.11
C LEU A 35 8.53 -0.36 -3.28
N CYS A 36 7.57 -0.82 -2.50
CA CYS A 36 7.02 -2.17 -2.59
C CYS A 36 5.74 -2.15 -3.43
N ARG A 37 5.53 -3.19 -4.26
CA ARG A 37 4.34 -3.34 -5.10
C ARG A 37 3.69 -4.71 -4.90
N ASN A 38 2.36 -4.73 -4.95
CA ASN A 38 1.52 -5.94 -4.95
C ASN A 38 1.87 -6.89 -3.79
N GLU A 39 2.29 -8.13 -4.08
CA GLU A 39 2.66 -9.15 -3.09
C GLU A 39 3.74 -8.68 -2.10
N HIS A 40 4.65 -7.80 -2.53
CA HIS A 40 5.66 -7.23 -1.63
C HIS A 40 5.03 -6.31 -0.56
N VAL A 41 3.88 -5.70 -0.84
CA VAL A 41 3.13 -4.94 0.17
C VAL A 41 2.60 -5.87 1.25
N ALA A 42 2.07 -7.04 0.87
CA ALA A 42 1.64 -8.05 1.84
C ALA A 42 2.80 -8.52 2.72
N ALA A 43 3.96 -8.79 2.10
CA ALA A 43 5.16 -9.22 2.80
C ALA A 43 5.66 -8.18 3.82
N VAL A 44 5.73 -6.90 3.44
CA VAL A 44 6.11 -5.82 4.36
C VAL A 44 5.10 -5.71 5.50
N LEU A 45 3.81 -5.75 5.19
CA LEU A 45 2.73 -5.73 6.17
C LEU A 45 2.66 -7.01 7.03
N GLY A 46 3.50 -8.02 6.76
CA GLY A 46 3.51 -9.27 7.51
C GLY A 46 2.21 -10.06 7.40
N LEU A 47 1.43 -9.84 6.34
CA LEU A 47 0.15 -10.50 6.12
C LEU A 47 0.37 -11.84 5.42
N SER A 48 -0.26 -12.89 5.95
CA SER A 48 -0.39 -14.16 5.25
C SER A 48 -1.26 -14.01 4.00
N LEU A 49 -1.19 -14.98 3.08
CA LEU A 49 -2.01 -15.00 1.87
C LEU A 49 -3.52 -14.81 2.15
N PRO A 50 -4.18 -15.53 3.08
CA PRO A 50 -5.60 -15.33 3.35
C PRO A 50 -5.92 -13.96 3.94
N GLU A 51 -5.04 -13.40 4.79
CA GLU A 51 -5.23 -12.06 5.35
C GLU A 51 -5.10 -10.99 4.26
N TRP A 52 -4.13 -11.15 3.37
CA TRP A 52 -3.94 -10.25 2.23
C TRP A 52 -5.13 -10.27 1.27
N GLU A 53 -5.65 -11.47 0.95
CA GLU A 53 -6.85 -11.62 0.14
C GLU A 53 -8.07 -10.95 0.78
N ALA A 54 -8.24 -11.10 2.10
CA ALA A 54 -9.32 -10.46 2.84
C ALA A 54 -9.24 -8.93 2.74
N VAL A 55 -8.05 -8.34 2.95
CA VAL A 55 -7.83 -6.90 2.78
C VAL A 55 -8.16 -6.46 1.35
N GLN A 56 -7.66 -7.17 0.35
CA GLN A 56 -7.91 -6.85 -1.06
C GLN A 56 -9.40 -6.96 -1.44
N ASN A 57 -10.13 -7.93 -0.89
CA ASN A 57 -11.57 -8.09 -1.11
C ASN A 57 -12.36 -6.90 -0.52
N CYS A 58 -12.00 -6.45 0.67
CA CYS A 58 -12.62 -5.28 1.29
C CYS A 58 -12.32 -3.99 0.51
N VAL A 59 -11.14 -3.85 -0.08
CA VAL A 59 -10.82 -2.72 -0.96
C VAL A 59 -11.57 -2.81 -2.28
N GLN A 60 -11.73 -4.01 -2.87
CA GLN A 60 -12.43 -4.17 -4.15
C GLN A 60 -13.88 -3.70 -4.12
N SER A 61 -14.61 -3.93 -3.02
CA SER A 61 -15.99 -3.46 -2.90
C SER A 61 -16.09 -1.93 -2.81
N ARG A 62 -15.01 -1.27 -2.36
CA ARG A 62 -14.93 0.18 -2.14
C ARG A 62 -14.29 0.95 -3.30
N GLY A 63 -13.35 0.34 -4.01
CA GLY A 63 -12.57 0.93 -5.10
C GLY A 63 -11.09 1.08 -4.75
N SER A 64 -10.75 1.97 -3.80
CA SER A 64 -9.37 2.24 -3.39
C SER A 64 -9.30 2.69 -1.93
N VAL A 65 -8.21 2.33 -1.26
CA VAL A 65 -7.87 2.82 0.09
C VAL A 65 -6.45 3.39 0.05
N PHE A 66 -6.26 4.52 0.69
CA PHE A 66 -4.96 5.18 0.81
C PHE A 66 -4.74 5.59 2.27
N ILE A 67 -3.56 5.31 2.79
CA ILE A 67 -3.16 5.66 4.16
C ILE A 67 -1.78 6.34 4.13
N GLN A 68 -1.58 7.32 5.01
CA GLN A 68 -0.27 7.93 5.23
C GLN A 68 0.18 7.73 6.68
N HIS A 69 1.47 7.41 6.84
CA HIS A 69 2.10 7.35 8.15
C HIS A 69 2.42 8.78 8.60
N GLY A 70 1.85 9.23 9.72
CA GLY A 70 2.13 10.55 10.30
C GLY A 70 0.99 11.56 10.27
N GLU A 71 -0.16 11.25 9.65
CA GLU A 71 -1.35 12.09 9.83
C GLU A 71 -1.83 11.96 11.29
N ALA A 72 -1.60 13.03 12.06
CA ALA A 72 -2.39 13.31 13.24
C ALA A 72 -3.85 13.42 12.79
N SER A 73 -4.76 12.78 13.53
CA SER A 73 -6.19 13.06 13.44
C SER A 73 -6.38 14.56 13.67
N GLY A 74 -6.46 15.36 12.60
CA GLY A 74 -6.22 16.79 12.74
C GLY A 74 -6.28 17.64 11.47
N THR A 75 -6.85 17.14 10.37
CA THR A 75 -7.20 18.02 9.24
C THR A 75 -8.62 17.71 8.81
N GLY A 76 -9.51 18.69 9.02
CA GLY A 76 -10.95 18.54 8.99
C GLY A 76 -11.50 17.91 7.72
N CYS A 77 -12.19 16.79 7.91
CA CYS A 77 -13.33 16.38 7.11
C CYS A 77 -14.33 15.79 8.11
N LEU A 78 -15.63 15.97 7.85
CA LEU A 78 -16.69 15.30 8.62
C LEU A 78 -16.26 13.87 8.97
N GLU A 79 -16.49 13.43 10.20
CA GLU A 79 -16.31 12.03 10.59
C GLU A 79 -17.27 11.15 9.78
N GLU A 80 -16.91 10.87 8.53
CA GLU A 80 -17.37 9.68 7.84
C GLU A 80 -16.95 8.51 8.72
N PRO A 81 -17.82 7.51 8.94
CA PRO A 81 -17.46 6.34 9.73
C PRO A 81 -16.15 5.79 9.17
N GLU A 82 -15.12 5.88 10.00
CA GLU A 82 -13.74 5.67 9.58
C GLU A 82 -13.67 4.28 8.93
N ASP A 83 -13.16 4.22 7.70
CA ASP A 83 -13.14 2.97 6.93
C ASP A 83 -12.38 1.91 7.75
N LEU A 84 -13.09 0.88 8.21
CA LEU A 84 -12.52 -0.19 9.05
C LEU A 84 -11.23 -0.77 8.45
N VAL A 85 -11.13 -0.85 7.12
CA VAL A 85 -9.93 -1.30 6.42
C VAL A 85 -8.81 -0.28 6.56
N ALA A 86 -9.10 1.01 6.38
CA ALA A 86 -8.12 2.08 6.57
C ALA A 86 -7.65 2.16 8.03
N CYS A 87 -8.56 2.03 9.00
CA CYS A 87 -8.23 1.98 10.44
C CYS A 87 -7.34 0.80 10.77
N TYR A 88 -7.70 -0.40 10.27
CA TYR A 88 -6.90 -1.60 10.42
C TYR A 88 -5.49 -1.41 9.84
N LEU A 89 -5.38 -0.96 8.58
CA LEU A 89 -4.08 -0.76 7.92
C LEU A 89 -3.24 0.31 8.62
N ARG A 90 -3.86 1.41 9.07
CA ARG A 90 -3.16 2.46 9.83
C ARG A 90 -2.63 1.94 11.16
N SER A 91 -3.43 1.12 11.86
CA SER A 91 -3.03 0.50 13.12
C SER A 91 -1.92 -0.52 12.91
N LEU A 92 -2.02 -1.31 11.84
CA LEU A 92 -1.00 -2.26 11.43
C LEU A 92 0.32 -1.55 11.13
N CYS A 93 0.32 -0.49 10.31
CA CYS A 93 1.54 0.28 9.99
C CYS A 93 2.21 0.95 11.20
N ARG A 94 1.49 1.15 12.31
CA ARG A 94 2.03 1.67 13.57
C ARG A 94 2.44 0.56 14.56
N SER A 95 2.14 -0.69 14.23
CA SER A 95 2.40 -1.84 15.09
C SER A 95 3.89 -2.20 15.05
N PRO A 96 4.49 -2.61 16.20
CA PRO A 96 5.85 -3.14 16.22
C PRO A 96 6.01 -4.42 15.39
N LEU A 97 4.92 -5.07 15.00
CA LEU A 97 4.94 -6.19 14.05
C LEU A 97 5.46 -5.79 12.67
N ILE A 98 5.30 -4.52 12.28
CA ILE A 98 5.76 -4.00 10.99
C ILE A 98 7.17 -3.42 11.10
N CYS A 99 7.47 -2.72 12.18
CA CYS A 99 8.80 -2.20 12.49
C CYS A 99 9.71 -3.32 13.02
N ARG A 100 10.03 -4.27 12.14
CA ARG A 100 10.86 -5.45 12.44
C ARG A 100 12.10 -5.48 11.55
N PRO A 101 13.18 -6.17 11.97
CA PRO A 101 14.31 -6.44 11.08
C PRO A 101 13.86 -7.20 9.83
N ILE A 102 14.35 -6.79 8.66
CA ILE A 102 14.04 -7.43 7.38
C ILE A 102 15.32 -7.62 6.57
N LEU A 103 15.34 -8.66 5.74
CA LEU A 103 16.32 -8.82 4.67
C LEU A 103 15.71 -8.30 3.38
N LEU A 104 16.41 -7.40 2.70
CA LEU A 104 15.95 -6.80 1.45
C LEU A 104 16.79 -7.29 0.27
N ASP A 105 16.10 -7.68 -0.79
CA ASP A 105 16.64 -7.72 -2.15
C ASP A 105 15.98 -6.55 -2.91
N PHE A 106 16.79 -5.64 -3.45
CA PHE A 106 16.29 -4.39 -4.03
C PHE A 106 17.06 -4.00 -5.29
N SER A 107 16.41 -3.15 -6.09
CA SER A 107 17.02 -2.48 -7.23
C SER A 107 16.80 -0.98 -7.12
N LEU A 108 17.75 -0.21 -7.62
CA LEU A 108 17.63 1.24 -7.65
C LEU A 108 16.55 1.63 -8.67
N ASP A 109 15.57 2.42 -8.23
CA ASP A 109 14.55 3.02 -9.10
C ASP A 109 15.15 4.20 -9.89
N ARG A 110 16.14 3.89 -10.73
CA ARG A 110 16.80 4.82 -11.65
C ARG A 110 16.51 4.37 -13.07
N LYS A 111 16.08 5.31 -13.92
CA LYS A 111 16.13 5.08 -15.37
C LYS A 111 17.61 4.96 -15.75
N PRO A 112 18.05 3.85 -16.39
CA PRO A 112 19.46 3.59 -16.66
C PRO A 112 20.13 4.64 -17.57
N SER A 113 19.35 5.50 -18.22
CA SER A 113 19.81 6.54 -19.14
C SER A 113 20.06 7.92 -18.53
N LYS A 114 19.92 8.10 -17.21
CA LYS A 114 20.29 9.36 -16.54
C LYS A 114 21.72 9.28 -16.00
N ILE A 115 22.66 9.85 -16.73
CA ILE A 115 24.01 10.15 -16.25
C ILE A 115 23.89 11.37 -15.32
N LEU A 116 24.45 11.26 -14.11
CA LEU A 116 24.51 12.32 -13.10
C LEU A 116 25.54 13.39 -13.50
#